data_AF-A0A2U9SE14-F1
#
_entry.id   AF-A0A2U9SE14-F1
#
_cell.length_a   1.000
_cell.length_b   1.000
_cell.length_c   1.000
_cell.angle_alpha   90.00
_cell.angle_beta   90.00
_cell.angle_gamma   90.00
#
_symmetry.space_group_name_H-M   'P 1'
#
loop_
_entity.id
_entity.type
_entity.pdbx_description
1 polymer ?
#
loop_
_entity_poly.entity_id
_entity_poly.type
_entity_poly.pdbx_seq_one_letter_code
_entity_poly.pdbx_strand_id
1 'polypeptide(L)'
;MLGLFAGWNAGGHSYEVVPDGAGAAQGYFLPWKEDSGYSTVLGGQAQFFMNAMMDGCSFGCVAGPNNSVRVAHHNIQGADGGSDHQAMTGTLSAFGYQHTFKRNDYRTLGNGQGFGFVTGVRVGGTWRIYAQAVYFAQGRERIASCRRLL
;
A
#
# COMPACT_ATOMS: atom_id res chain seq x y z
N MET A 1 10.64 -5.45 -9.89
CA MET A 1 10.76 -6.92 -9.72
C MET A 1 9.35 -7.49 -9.78
N LEU A 2 9.02 -8.33 -10.76
CA LEU A 2 7.69 -8.99 -10.83
C LEU A 2 7.63 -10.11 -9.79
N GLY A 3 6.57 -10.15 -9.00
CA GLY A 3 6.25 -11.27 -8.10
C GLY A 3 4.94 -11.93 -8.56
N LEU A 4 4.91 -13.26 -8.61
CA LEU A 4 3.70 -14.06 -8.85
C LEU A 4 2.95 -14.25 -7.52
N PHE A 5 1.63 -14.05 -7.51
CA PHE A 5 0.74 -14.45 -6.41
C PHE A 5 -0.63 -14.90 -6.98
N ALA A 6 -1.37 -15.79 -6.30
CA ALA A 6 -2.56 -16.51 -6.82
C ALA A 6 -3.93 -15.86 -6.45
N GLY A 7 -5.06 -16.41 -6.95
CA GLY A 7 -6.41 -15.80 -7.04
C GLY A 7 -7.42 -15.98 -5.88
N TRP A 8 -8.69 -15.58 -6.09
CA TRP A 8 -9.71 -15.23 -5.07
C TRP A 8 -10.95 -16.16 -5.08
N ASN A 9 -11.47 -16.56 -3.89
CA ASN A 9 -12.76 -17.26 -3.77
C ASN A 9 -13.67 -16.62 -2.69
N ALA A 10 -14.99 -16.56 -2.92
CA ALA A 10 -15.96 -15.84 -2.08
C ALA A 10 -16.85 -16.83 -1.32
N GLY A 11 -16.56 -17.07 -0.03
CA GLY A 11 -17.27 -18.10 0.75
C GLY A 11 -17.27 -17.99 2.29
N GLY A 12 -16.79 -16.92 2.90
CA GLY A 12 -16.78 -16.77 4.36
C GLY A 12 -16.00 -15.56 4.81
N HIS A 13 -16.15 -15.14 6.07
CA HIS A 13 -15.60 -13.89 6.65
C HIS A 13 -14.05 -13.80 6.73
N SER A 14 -13.36 -14.58 5.89
CA SER A 14 -11.94 -14.50 5.58
C SER A 14 -11.76 -14.94 4.13
N TYR A 15 -11.10 -14.11 3.32
CA TYR A 15 -10.71 -14.47 1.96
C TYR A 15 -9.38 -15.22 2.01
N GLU A 16 -9.40 -16.51 1.72
CA GLU A 16 -8.20 -17.31 1.50
C GLU A 16 -7.77 -17.16 0.04
N VAL A 17 -6.50 -16.85 -0.19
CA VAL A 17 -5.88 -16.93 -1.52
C VAL A 17 -5.40 -18.36 -1.71
N VAL A 18 -6.17 -19.16 -2.44
CA VAL A 18 -5.81 -20.54 -2.80
C VAL A 18 -5.45 -20.61 -4.29
N PRO A 19 -4.47 -21.43 -4.69
CA PRO A 19 -4.23 -21.72 -6.11
C PRO A 19 -5.47 -22.36 -6.72
N ASP A 20 -6.05 -21.77 -7.76
CA ASP A 20 -7.22 -22.29 -8.47
C ASP A 20 -6.88 -23.34 -9.55
N GLY A 21 -5.58 -23.59 -9.76
CA GLY A 21 -5.08 -24.46 -10.83
C GLY A 21 -5.17 -23.85 -12.24
N ALA A 22 -5.54 -22.57 -12.39
CA ALA A 22 -5.82 -21.92 -13.67
C ALA A 22 -4.78 -20.88 -14.14
N GLY A 23 -3.69 -20.64 -13.40
CA GLY A 23 -2.52 -19.93 -13.91
C GLY A 23 -1.82 -18.96 -12.95
N ALA A 24 -0.87 -18.20 -13.50
CA ALA A 24 -0.10 -17.16 -12.81
C ALA A 24 -0.81 -15.80 -12.92
N ALA A 25 -1.00 -15.08 -11.80
CA ALA A 25 -1.37 -13.67 -11.84
C ALA A 25 -0.12 -12.79 -11.69
N GLN A 26 -0.08 -11.70 -12.48
CA GLN A 26 1.00 -10.74 -12.47
C GLN A 26 0.67 -9.60 -11.52
N GLY A 27 1.64 -9.23 -10.70
CA GLY A 27 1.52 -8.15 -9.74
C GLY A 27 2.65 -7.14 -9.84
N TYR A 28 2.33 -5.91 -9.46
CA TYR A 28 3.32 -4.91 -9.13
C TYR A 28 3.64 -4.95 -7.63
N PHE A 29 4.92 -4.85 -7.30
CA PHE A 29 5.38 -4.70 -5.92
C PHE A 29 6.19 -3.41 -5.77
N LEU A 30 5.84 -2.59 -4.78
CA LEU A 30 6.60 -1.38 -4.44
C LEU A 30 7.42 -1.62 -3.17
N PRO A 31 8.76 -1.71 -3.28
CA PRO A 31 9.60 -2.07 -2.15
C PRO A 31 9.74 -0.92 -1.15
N TRP A 32 10.51 -1.19 -0.12
CA TRP A 32 10.96 -0.24 0.89
C TRP A 32 12.48 -0.25 0.94
N LYS A 33 13.05 0.93 1.23
CA LYS A 33 14.47 1.09 1.58
C LYS A 33 14.57 2.22 2.60
N GLU A 34 15.56 2.11 3.48
CA GLU A 34 15.93 3.18 4.39
C GLU A 34 16.20 4.50 3.66
N ASP A 35 15.66 5.58 4.22
CA ASP A 35 15.78 6.96 3.73
C ASP A 35 15.60 7.11 2.21
N SER A 36 14.48 6.61 1.69
CA SER A 36 14.23 6.53 0.25
C SER A 36 12.74 6.63 -0.10
N GLY A 37 12.47 7.11 -1.31
CA GLY A 37 11.14 7.07 -1.93
C GLY A 37 11.18 6.24 -3.21
N TYR A 38 10.28 5.27 -3.34
CA TYR A 38 10.05 4.55 -4.58
C TYR A 38 8.73 4.97 -5.21
N SER A 39 8.70 5.02 -6.54
CA SER A 39 7.47 5.24 -7.29
C SER A 39 7.39 4.32 -8.51
N THR A 40 6.17 4.02 -8.94
CA THR A 40 5.93 3.27 -10.17
C THR A 40 4.56 3.63 -10.77
N VAL A 41 4.31 3.18 -12.00
CA VAL A 41 3.02 3.34 -12.67
C VAL A 41 2.41 1.95 -12.84
N LEU A 42 1.22 1.77 -12.27
CA LEU A 42 0.42 0.58 -12.39
C LEU A 42 -0.31 0.62 -13.74
N GLY A 43 0.17 -0.16 -14.71
CA GLY A 43 -0.42 -0.29 -16.04
C GLY A 43 -1.53 -1.34 -16.11
N GLY A 44 -1.94 -1.68 -17.33
CA GLY A 44 -3.01 -2.67 -17.57
C GLY A 44 -2.61 -4.15 -17.56
N GLN A 45 -1.32 -4.44 -17.42
CA GLN A 45 -0.78 -5.81 -17.58
C GLN A 45 -0.87 -6.66 -16.29
N ALA A 46 -1.02 -6.03 -15.13
CA ALA A 46 -1.11 -6.71 -13.84
C ALA A 46 -2.55 -6.71 -13.31
N GLN A 47 -2.89 -7.71 -12.48
CA GLN A 47 -4.18 -7.80 -11.81
C GLN A 47 -4.17 -7.23 -10.39
N PHE A 48 -2.99 -7.18 -9.75
CA PHE A 48 -2.86 -6.72 -8.37
C PHE A 48 -1.59 -5.89 -8.12
N PHE A 49 -1.60 -5.21 -6.99
CA PHE A 49 -0.52 -4.38 -6.48
C PHE A 49 -0.38 -4.60 -4.97
N MET A 50 0.86 -4.60 -4.48
CA MET A 50 1.18 -4.56 -3.05
C MET A 50 2.39 -3.67 -2.81
N ASN A 51 2.46 -3.04 -1.64
CA ASN A 51 3.71 -2.43 -1.16
C ASN A 51 4.32 -3.24 -0.01
N ALA A 52 5.60 -2.99 0.24
CA ALA A 52 6.22 -3.40 1.50
C ALA A 52 5.45 -2.81 2.69
N MET A 53 5.45 -3.53 3.82
CA MET A 53 4.82 -3.07 5.07
C MET A 53 5.24 -1.64 5.40
N MET A 54 4.27 -0.82 5.75
CA MET A 54 4.49 0.57 6.13
C MET A 54 4.67 0.66 7.64
N ASP A 55 5.93 0.74 8.05
CA ASP A 55 6.34 1.08 9.40
C ASP A 55 6.87 2.52 9.38
N GLY A 56 6.06 3.48 9.82
CA GLY A 56 6.50 4.87 9.83
C GLY A 56 6.57 5.54 8.44
N CYS A 57 6.21 4.83 7.37
CA CYS A 57 6.24 5.30 5.98
C CYS A 57 4.98 6.07 5.56
N SER A 58 5.00 6.70 4.39
CA SER A 58 3.82 7.28 3.75
C SER A 58 3.67 6.79 2.31
N PHE A 59 2.43 6.68 1.86
CA PHE A 59 2.04 6.23 0.54
C PHE A 59 1.20 7.29 -0.15
N GLY A 60 1.37 7.41 -1.46
CA GLY A 60 0.52 8.25 -2.30
C GLY A 60 0.12 7.54 -3.58
N CYS A 61 -1.07 7.82 -4.08
CA CYS A 61 -1.51 7.43 -5.40
C CYS A 61 -2.28 8.55 -6.11
N VAL A 62 -2.21 8.54 -7.43
CA VAL A 62 -2.95 9.47 -8.30
C VAL A 62 -3.29 8.76 -9.60
N ALA A 63 -4.51 8.98 -10.09
CA ALA A 63 -4.94 8.47 -11.38
C ALA A 63 -4.06 9.05 -12.49
N GLY A 64 -3.66 8.19 -13.43
CA GLY A 64 -2.92 8.55 -14.63
C GLY A 64 -3.76 8.36 -15.89
N PRO A 65 -3.21 8.65 -17.07
CA PRO A 65 -3.89 8.40 -18.34
C PRO A 65 -4.13 6.90 -18.55
N ASN A 66 -5.08 6.54 -19.42
CA ASN A 66 -5.35 5.17 -19.87
C ASN A 66 -5.60 4.17 -18.71
N ASN A 67 -6.36 4.59 -17.70
CA ASN A 67 -6.65 3.80 -16.49
C ASN A 67 -5.41 3.32 -15.73
N SER A 68 -4.27 4.02 -15.88
CA SER A 68 -3.08 3.78 -15.06
C SER A 68 -3.17 4.50 -13.72
N VAL A 69 -2.35 4.09 -12.76
CA VAL A 69 -2.22 4.78 -11.47
C VAL A 69 -0.75 4.95 -11.15
N ARG A 70 -0.31 6.17 -10.88
CA ARG A 70 1.02 6.39 -10.31
C ARG A 70 0.94 6.23 -8.80
N VAL A 71 1.85 5.46 -8.24
CA VAL A 71 1.94 5.17 -6.80
C VAL A 71 3.34 5.48 -6.28
N ALA A 72 3.44 5.87 -5.01
CA ALA A 72 4.69 6.08 -4.30
C ALA A 72 4.65 5.55 -2.86
N HIS A 73 5.79 5.06 -2.40
CA HIS A 73 6.06 4.63 -1.03
C HIS A 73 7.33 5.35 -0.56
N HIS A 74 7.16 6.26 0.39
CA HIS A 74 8.24 7.07 0.94
C HIS A 74 8.54 6.62 2.37
N ASN A 75 9.81 6.43 2.65
CA ASN A 75 10.39 6.23 3.96
C ASN A 75 11.54 7.22 4.11
N ILE A 76 11.22 8.48 4.40
CA ILE A 76 12.23 9.53 4.58
C ILE A 76 12.55 9.62 6.06
N GLN A 77 13.82 9.66 6.42
CA GLN A 77 14.26 9.80 7.80
C GLN A 77 14.64 11.24 8.12
N GLY A 78 14.42 11.65 9.36
CA GLY A 78 14.91 12.90 9.92
C GLY A 78 16.36 12.77 10.40
N ALA A 79 16.91 13.88 10.89
CA ALA A 79 18.28 13.92 11.43
C ALA A 79 18.50 13.00 12.65
N ASP A 80 17.42 12.58 13.32
CA ASP A 80 17.43 11.65 14.45
C ASP A 80 17.36 10.16 14.03
N GLY A 81 17.34 9.89 12.71
CA GLY A 81 17.16 8.54 12.16
C GLY A 81 15.70 8.03 12.25
N GLY A 82 14.79 8.81 12.83
CA GLY A 82 13.37 8.50 12.89
C GLY A 82 12.66 8.84 11.58
N SER A 83 11.51 8.22 11.33
CA SER A 83 10.70 8.53 10.15
C SER A 83 10.16 9.98 10.19
N ASP A 84 10.44 10.79 9.17
CA ASP A 84 10.00 12.18 9.05
C ASP A 84 8.66 12.29 8.31
N HIS A 85 7.58 12.42 9.08
CA HIS A 85 6.22 12.58 8.56
C HIS A 85 6.05 13.81 7.65
N GLN A 86 6.69 14.94 8.00
CA GLN A 86 6.50 16.20 7.28
C GLN A 86 7.22 16.14 5.93
N ALA A 87 8.45 15.64 5.89
CA ALA A 87 9.18 15.45 4.65
C ALA A 87 8.46 14.49 3.69
N MET A 88 7.95 13.36 4.19
CA MET A 88 7.18 12.43 3.35
C MET A 88 5.87 13.04 2.84
N THR A 89 5.14 13.77 3.68
CA THR A 89 3.88 14.41 3.26
C THR A 89 4.13 15.53 2.25
N GLY A 90 5.17 16.33 2.49
CA GLY A 90 5.58 17.42 1.60
C GLY A 90 6.01 16.90 0.23
N THR A 91 6.82 15.84 0.17
CA THR A 91 7.23 15.22 -1.10
C THR A 91 6.06 14.62 -1.86
N LEU A 92 5.15 13.90 -1.20
CA LEU A 92 3.94 13.38 -1.86
C LEU A 92 3.09 14.52 -2.47
N SER A 93 2.92 15.62 -1.73
CA SER A 93 2.21 16.81 -2.23
C SER A 93 2.94 17.47 -3.41
N ALA A 94 4.26 17.66 -3.30
CA ALA A 94 5.09 18.30 -4.33
C ALA A 94 5.08 17.52 -5.65
N PHE A 95 5.01 16.19 -5.58
CA PHE A 95 4.87 15.34 -6.76
C PHE A 95 3.43 15.17 -7.24
N GLY A 96 2.43 15.78 -6.58
CA GLY A 96 1.04 15.77 -7.04
C GLY A 96 0.27 14.48 -6.76
N TYR A 97 0.65 13.72 -5.72
CA TYR A 97 -0.17 12.60 -5.26
C TYR A 97 -1.41 13.13 -4.55
N GLN A 98 -2.59 12.68 -4.98
CA GLN A 98 -3.88 13.23 -4.53
C GLN A 98 -4.49 12.43 -3.39
N HIS A 99 -4.36 11.10 -3.44
CA HIS A 99 -4.83 10.20 -2.40
C HIS A 99 -3.63 9.67 -1.63
N THR A 100 -3.64 9.79 -0.31
CA THR A 100 -2.48 9.45 0.51
C THR A 100 -2.87 8.54 1.67
N PHE A 101 -1.91 7.76 2.15
CA PHE A 101 -1.95 7.03 3.41
C PHE A 101 -0.64 7.27 4.13
N LYS A 102 -0.69 8.12 5.15
CA LYS A 102 0.48 8.72 5.76
C LYS A 102 0.82 8.01 7.05
N ARG A 103 2.06 8.14 7.50
CA ARG A 103 2.53 7.63 8.79
C ARG A 103 1.51 7.79 9.92
N ASN A 104 1.01 9.01 10.13
CA ASN A 104 0.13 9.30 11.27
C ASN A 104 -1.30 8.72 11.14
N ASP A 105 -1.71 8.22 9.97
CA ASP A 105 -2.98 7.52 9.81
C ASP A 105 -3.02 6.16 10.56
N TYR A 106 -1.86 5.59 10.89
CA TYR A 106 -1.74 4.31 11.57
C TYR A 106 -0.73 4.35 12.75
N ARG A 107 0.33 5.16 12.62
CA ARG A 107 0.96 6.00 13.66
C ARG A 107 0.46 5.85 15.09
N THR A 108 -0.72 6.43 15.27
CA THR A 108 -1.33 6.78 16.55
C THR A 108 -2.10 5.61 17.19
N LEU A 109 -2.21 4.48 16.49
CA LEU A 109 -2.89 3.29 16.95
C LEU A 109 -1.98 2.46 17.86
N GLY A 110 -2.58 1.67 18.74
CA GLY A 110 -1.84 0.70 19.58
C GLY A 110 -0.66 1.31 20.32
N ASN A 111 -0.84 2.49 20.92
CA ASN A 111 0.22 3.22 21.64
C ASN A 111 1.47 3.52 20.79
N GLY A 112 1.29 3.86 19.51
CA GLY A 112 2.41 4.16 18.61
C GLY A 112 2.87 2.98 17.77
N GLN A 113 2.27 1.81 17.94
CA GLN A 113 2.72 0.56 17.32
C GLN A 113 1.96 0.17 16.05
N GLY A 114 1.08 1.03 15.53
CA GLY A 114 0.35 0.71 14.31
C GLY A 114 1.25 0.63 13.06
N PHE A 115 0.87 -0.20 12.11
CA PHE A 115 1.53 -0.39 10.81
C PHE A 115 0.48 -0.37 9.69
N GLY A 116 0.94 -0.19 8.46
CA GLY A 116 0.09 -0.02 7.30
C GLY A 116 0.38 -0.98 6.16
N PHE A 117 -0.65 -1.33 5.41
CA PHE A 117 -0.53 -2.05 4.14
C PHE A 117 -1.35 -1.34 3.07
N VAL A 118 -0.83 -1.28 1.85
CA VAL A 118 -1.56 -0.77 0.69
C VAL A 118 -1.58 -1.83 -0.39
N THR A 119 -2.79 -2.19 -0.79
CA THR A 119 -3.04 -3.16 -1.85
C THR A 119 -3.83 -2.51 -2.96
N GLY A 120 -3.67 -3.03 -4.17
CA GLY A 120 -4.44 -2.62 -5.33
C GLY A 120 -4.96 -3.82 -6.08
N VAL A 121 -6.17 -3.70 -6.60
CA VAL A 121 -6.79 -4.71 -7.47
C VAL A 121 -7.38 -4.05 -8.68
N ARG A 122 -7.27 -4.71 -9.84
CA ARG A 122 -7.82 -4.21 -11.09
C ARG A 122 -9.20 -4.83 -11.34
N VAL A 123 -10.25 -3.99 -11.34
CA VAL A 123 -11.65 -4.41 -11.50
C VAL A 123 -12.26 -3.68 -12.69
N GLY A 124 -12.76 -4.42 -13.67
CA GLY A 124 -13.34 -3.83 -14.89
C GLY A 124 -12.36 -2.95 -15.67
N GLY A 125 -11.05 -3.27 -15.62
CA GLY A 125 -10.00 -2.50 -16.28
C GLY A 125 -9.48 -1.29 -15.50
N THR A 126 -10.06 -0.97 -14.35
CA THR A 126 -9.68 0.17 -13.51
C THR A 126 -9.06 -0.29 -12.20
N TRP A 127 -8.01 0.39 -11.76
CA TRP A 127 -7.39 0.14 -10.45
C TRP A 127 -8.25 0.66 -9.32
N ARG A 128 -8.38 -0.15 -8.28
CA ARG A 128 -8.89 0.25 -6.96
C ARG A 128 -7.78 0.06 -5.95
N ILE A 129 -7.48 1.08 -5.16
CA ILE A 129 -6.39 1.07 -4.18
C ILE A 129 -6.98 1.14 -2.78
N TYR A 130 -6.53 0.26 -1.89
CA TYR A 130 -7.01 0.14 -0.52
C TYR A 130 -5.85 0.24 0.45
N ALA A 131 -6.03 1.04 1.50
CA ALA A 131 -5.11 1.15 2.61
C ALA A 131 -5.72 0.52 3.86
N GLN A 132 -4.93 -0.26 4.57
CA GLN A 132 -5.31 -0.91 5.81
C GLN A 132 -4.35 -0.48 6.93
N ALA A 133 -4.91 -0.04 8.05
CA ALA A 133 -4.16 0.22 9.27
C ALA A 133 -4.37 -0.94 10.24
N VAL A 134 -3.27 -1.46 10.79
CA VAL A 134 -3.24 -2.59 11.71
C VAL A 134 -2.44 -2.19 12.95
N TYR A 135 -2.75 -2.76 14.11
CA TYR A 135 -1.96 -2.60 15.32
C TYR A 135 -1.95 -3.89 16.13
N PHE A 136 -0.97 -4.04 17.02
CA PHE A 136 -0.88 -5.19 17.90
C PHE A 136 -1.58 -4.92 19.23
N ALA A 137 -2.48 -5.81 19.65
CA ALA A 137 -3.12 -5.76 20.95
C ALA A 137 -3.50 -7.16 21.43
N GLN A 138 -3.28 -7.43 22.72
CA GLN A 138 -3.61 -8.70 23.36
C GLN A 138 -2.99 -9.92 22.64
N GLY A 139 -1.74 -9.80 22.20
CA GLY A 139 -1.05 -10.89 21.52
C GLY A 139 -1.48 -11.13 20.07
N ARG A 140 -2.27 -10.22 19.46
CA ARG A 140 -2.80 -10.39 18.10
C ARG A 140 -2.75 -9.09 17.31
N GLU A 141 -2.60 -9.23 16.00
CA GLU A 141 -2.80 -8.13 15.06
C GLU A 141 -4.30 -7.83 14.92
N ARG A 142 -4.64 -6.55 14.89
CA ARG A 142 -6.02 -6.05 14.80
C ARG A 142 -6.10 -5.04 13.67
N ILE A 143 -7.03 -5.25 12.75
CA ILE A 143 -7.35 -4.26 11.72
C ILE A 143 -8.11 -3.12 12.40
N ALA A 144 -7.52 -1.93 12.41
CA ALA A 144 -8.18 -0.72 12.91
C ALA A 144 -9.05 -0.06 11.85
N SER A 145 -8.59 -0.06 10.60
CA SER A 145 -9.34 0.54 9.50
C SER A 145 -8.95 -0.08 8.16
N CYS A 146 -9.89 -0.01 7.22
CA CYS A 146 -9.66 -0.25 5.80
C CYS A 146 -10.35 0.87 5.02
N ARG A 147 -9.62 1.54 4.13
CA ARG A 147 -10.13 2.66 3.34
C ARG A 147 -9.76 2.51 1.88
N ARG A 148 -10.70 2.84 1.00
CA ARG A 148 -10.42 2.97 -0.43
C ARG A 148 -9.80 4.34 -0.69
N LEU A 149 -8.60 4.34 -1.29
CA LEU A 149 -7.90 5.54 -1.72
C LEU A 149 -8.30 5.96 -3.14
N LEU A 150 -8.48 4.98 -4.04
CA LEU A 150 -8.85 5.18 -5.44
C LEU A 150 -9.80 4.07 -5.90
#